data_AF-A0A3R9NL93-F1
#
_entry.id   AF-A0A3R9NL93-F1
#
_cell.length_a   1.000
_cell.length_b   1.000
_cell.length_c   1.000
_cell.angle_alpha   90.00
_cell.angle_beta   90.00
_cell.angle_gamma   90.00
#
_symmetry.space_group_name_H-M   'P 1'
#
loop_
_entity.id
_entity.type
_entity.pdbx_description
1 polymer ?
#
loop_
_entity_poly.entity_id
_entity_poly.type
_entity_poly.pdbx_seq_one_letter_code
_entity_poly.pdbx_strand_id
1 'polypeptide(L)'
;MKRILLSVSCIGLLSLSACNTTPTDTTSSGTTAETTTATSTEMPASTDTAMATEAGPTAPHATDAEFMQSAAHSDQNEIQLSKLALEKGVTGMAKDHANQMITDHTKSTADLKPIAQKKGVTLPTDMDAEHKTLAEQMRSLSGKDLEKKYMDQMVLDHQKTANTMVAHQTMTQDADLQAFIGKTLPVVQSHLTMFKQHSGM
;
A
#
# COMPACT_ATOMS: atom_id res chain seq x y z
N MET A 1 -47.29 21.62 -25.43
CA MET A 1 -48.32 20.81 -26.12
C MET A 1 -47.62 19.83 -27.06
N LYS A 2 -48.07 18.56 -27.07
CA LYS A 2 -47.78 17.44 -28.00
C LYS A 2 -46.36 16.81 -27.86
N ARG A 3 -46.15 15.61 -27.26
CA ARG A 3 -46.59 14.20 -27.52
C ARG A 3 -45.99 13.65 -28.84
N ILE A 4 -45.51 12.41 -29.06
CA ILE A 4 -45.38 11.08 -28.39
C ILE A 4 -44.51 10.18 -29.35
N LEU A 5 -44.03 9.01 -28.88
CA LEU A 5 -43.67 7.72 -29.57
C LEU A 5 -42.17 7.36 -29.39
N LEU A 6 -41.72 6.46 -28.49
CA LEU A 6 -41.96 5.01 -28.29
C LEU A 6 -41.55 4.12 -29.49
N SER A 7 -40.50 3.32 -29.32
CA SER A 7 -40.25 2.07 -30.07
C SER A 7 -39.29 1.16 -29.29
N VAL A 8 -39.81 -0.01 -28.91
CA VAL A 8 -39.11 -1.16 -28.34
C VAL A 8 -38.63 -2.05 -29.48
N SER A 9 -37.44 -2.64 -29.39
CA SER A 9 -37.14 -3.87 -30.13
C SER A 9 -36.11 -4.71 -29.38
N CYS A 10 -36.57 -5.84 -28.84
CA CYS A 10 -35.76 -6.96 -28.37
C CYS A 10 -35.59 -7.93 -29.54
N ILE A 11 -34.35 -8.31 -29.87
CA ILE A 11 -34.05 -9.53 -30.64
C ILE A 11 -32.85 -10.20 -29.96
N GLY A 12 -33.12 -11.36 -29.35
CA GLY A 12 -32.09 -12.25 -28.83
C GLY A 12 -31.52 -13.15 -29.93
N LEU A 13 -30.33 -13.71 -29.68
CA LEU A 13 -29.79 -14.88 -30.38
C LEU A 13 -28.55 -15.42 -29.65
N LEU A 14 -28.29 -16.70 -29.91
CA LEU A 14 -27.11 -17.53 -29.63
C LEU A 14 -27.11 -18.38 -28.36
N SER A 15 -27.73 -19.56 -28.53
CA SER A 15 -27.28 -20.84 -28.00
C SER A 15 -25.87 -21.22 -28.48
N LEU A 16 -25.13 -22.02 -27.69
CA LEU A 16 -24.48 -23.27 -28.14
C LEU A 16 -23.90 -24.08 -26.95
N SER A 17 -24.35 -25.33 -26.87
CA SER A 17 -23.69 -26.60 -26.51
C SER A 17 -22.74 -26.71 -25.30
N ALA A 18 -23.18 -27.50 -24.30
CA ALA A 18 -22.31 -28.27 -23.41
C ALA A 18 -22.69 -29.77 -23.47
N CYS A 19 -21.76 -30.58 -23.96
CA CYS A 19 -21.64 -32.04 -23.79
C CYS A 19 -20.24 -32.25 -23.19
N ASN A 20 -19.88 -33.25 -22.39
CA ASN A 20 -20.48 -34.41 -21.73
C ASN A 20 -19.33 -34.96 -20.82
N THR A 21 -19.65 -35.76 -19.80
CA THR A 21 -19.01 -37.05 -19.42
C THR A 21 -19.03 -37.29 -17.90
N THR A 22 -19.96 -38.15 -17.48
CA THR A 22 -19.85 -39.10 -16.35
C THR A 22 -18.99 -40.31 -16.79
N PRO A 23 -18.36 -41.09 -15.87
CA PRO A 23 -19.05 -42.07 -15.00
C PRO A 23 -18.51 -42.10 -13.54
N THR A 24 -19.36 -42.23 -12.52
CA THR A 24 -19.90 -43.47 -11.90
C THR A 24 -18.84 -44.37 -11.28
N ASP A 25 -18.87 -44.53 -9.95
CA ASP A 25 -18.92 -45.86 -9.35
C ASP A 25 -19.56 -45.85 -7.95
N THR A 26 -20.18 -46.99 -7.64
CA THR A 26 -21.25 -47.21 -6.68
C THR A 26 -20.77 -48.09 -5.52
N THR A 27 -21.46 -48.04 -4.36
CA THR A 27 -21.84 -49.20 -3.52
C THR A 27 -21.24 -49.33 -2.10
N SER A 28 -22.12 -49.06 -1.13
CA SER A 28 -22.53 -49.85 0.07
C SER A 28 -21.56 -50.25 1.22
N SER A 29 -21.97 -49.78 2.41
CA SER A 29 -22.14 -50.45 3.73
C SER A 29 -21.11 -51.42 4.30
N GLY A 30 -20.67 -51.13 5.53
CA GLY A 30 -20.04 -52.08 6.46
C GLY A 30 -19.86 -51.50 7.87
N THR A 31 -20.44 -52.16 8.87
CA THR A 31 -20.48 -51.82 10.31
C THR A 31 -19.27 -52.41 11.07
N THR A 32 -18.82 -51.71 12.14
CA THR A 32 -18.44 -52.15 13.53
C THR A 32 -17.07 -51.72 14.07
N ALA A 33 -17.12 -51.10 15.27
CA ALA A 33 -16.17 -51.11 16.41
C ALA A 33 -14.78 -50.44 16.20
N GLU A 34 -14.10 -49.78 17.15
CA GLU A 34 -14.22 -49.63 18.60
C GLU A 34 -13.36 -48.42 19.05
N THR A 35 -13.78 -47.74 20.12
CA THR A 35 -13.02 -47.04 21.19
C THR A 35 -11.66 -46.34 20.89
N THR A 36 -11.60 -45.02 21.10
CA THR A 36 -10.78 -44.41 22.17
C THR A 36 -11.01 -42.89 22.32
N THR A 37 -11.17 -42.49 23.57
CA THR A 37 -11.26 -41.12 24.10
C THR A 37 -10.01 -40.30 23.83
N ALA A 38 -10.17 -39.09 23.29
CA ALA A 38 -9.26 -37.98 23.56
C ALA A 38 -9.98 -36.64 23.33
N THR A 39 -10.38 -36.01 24.42
CA THR A 39 -10.71 -34.59 24.50
C THR A 39 -9.55 -33.78 23.95
N SER A 40 -9.81 -32.94 22.95
CA SER A 40 -8.94 -31.81 22.62
C SER A 40 -9.82 -30.60 22.38
N THR A 41 -9.68 -29.67 23.32
CA THR A 41 -10.26 -28.34 23.35
C THR A 41 -9.94 -27.59 22.06
N GLU A 42 -10.96 -27.39 21.21
CA GLU A 42 -10.89 -26.44 20.11
C GLU A 42 -10.80 -25.02 20.70
N MET A 43 -9.64 -24.37 20.52
CA MET A 43 -9.58 -22.91 20.58
C MET A 43 -9.98 -22.36 19.20
N PRO A 44 -10.86 -21.36 19.13
CA PRO A 44 -11.13 -20.69 17.87
C PRO A 44 -9.88 -19.91 17.46
N ALA A 45 -9.33 -20.27 16.29
CA ALA A 45 -8.36 -19.45 15.59
C ALA A 45 -9.00 -18.08 15.33
N SER A 46 -8.49 -17.05 16.01
CA SER A 46 -8.78 -15.67 15.64
C SER A 46 -8.12 -15.42 14.29
N THR A 47 -8.93 -15.41 13.25
CA THR A 47 -8.57 -14.96 11.91
C THR A 47 -8.38 -13.45 12.00
N ASP A 48 -7.21 -13.02 12.47
CA ASP A 48 -6.80 -11.64 12.29
C ASP A 48 -6.68 -11.42 10.77
N THR A 49 -7.51 -10.50 10.30
CA THR A 49 -7.61 -10.15 8.89
C THR A 49 -6.38 -9.32 8.57
N ALA A 50 -5.27 -9.99 8.31
CA ALA A 50 -4.14 -9.41 7.61
C ALA A 50 -4.65 -9.05 6.21
N MET A 51 -5.01 -7.78 6.04
CA MET A 51 -5.21 -7.16 4.74
C MET A 51 -3.92 -7.35 3.95
N ALA A 52 -3.89 -8.39 3.11
CA ALA A 52 -2.83 -8.63 2.16
C ALA A 52 -2.76 -7.41 1.25
N THR A 53 -1.66 -6.71 1.36
CA THR A 53 -1.37 -5.54 0.56
C THR A 53 -0.82 -6.02 -0.79
N GLU A 54 -1.42 -5.54 -1.88
CA GLU A 54 -1.21 -5.97 -3.28
C GLU A 54 0.23 -5.90 -3.81
N ALA A 55 1.20 -5.47 -3.01
CA ALA A 55 2.62 -5.66 -3.28
C ALA A 55 3.16 -6.68 -2.27
N GLY A 56 3.67 -7.80 -2.78
CA GLY A 56 4.22 -8.90 -1.96
C GLY A 56 5.29 -8.45 -0.94
N PRO A 57 5.67 -9.34 -0.02
CA PRO A 57 6.58 -9.01 1.07
C PRO A 57 7.93 -8.50 0.55
N THR A 58 8.36 -7.33 1.03
CA THR A 58 9.75 -6.86 0.86
C THR A 58 10.57 -7.32 2.06
N ALA A 59 11.80 -7.79 1.81
CA ALA A 59 12.74 -8.06 2.89
C ALA A 59 13.06 -6.78 3.67
N PRO A 60 13.41 -6.87 4.98
CA PRO A 60 13.93 -5.70 5.68
C PRO A 60 15.26 -5.26 5.05
N HIS A 61 15.65 -4.00 5.29
CA HIS A 61 17.03 -3.57 5.06
C HIS A 61 18.01 -4.42 5.88
N ALA A 62 19.24 -4.59 5.39
CA ALA A 62 20.20 -5.48 6.04
C ALA A 62 20.68 -4.94 7.40
N THR A 63 20.60 -3.62 7.61
CA THR A 63 20.92 -2.98 8.88
C THR A 63 19.93 -1.89 9.28
N ASP A 64 19.86 -1.59 10.58
CA ASP A 64 19.14 -0.42 11.12
C ASP A 64 19.62 0.91 10.50
N ALA A 65 20.92 1.01 10.18
CA ALA A 65 21.50 2.21 9.59
C ALA A 65 20.98 2.44 8.17
N GLU A 66 20.90 1.39 7.36
CA GLU A 66 20.32 1.43 6.02
C GLU A 66 18.82 1.74 6.07
N PHE A 67 18.09 1.16 7.03
CA PHE A 67 16.68 1.51 7.23
C PHE A 67 16.50 3.00 7.54
N MET A 68 17.26 3.55 8.47
CA MET A 68 17.16 4.97 8.81
C MET A 68 17.50 5.88 7.63
N GLN A 69 18.52 5.52 6.83
CA GLN A 69 18.86 6.26 5.61
C GLN A 69 17.74 6.16 4.56
N SER A 70 17.16 4.97 4.36
CA SER A 70 16.05 4.76 3.44
C SER A 70 14.78 5.50 3.87
N ALA A 71 14.45 5.50 5.16
CA ALA A 71 13.28 6.22 5.68
C ALA A 71 13.45 7.74 5.49
N ALA A 72 14.65 8.27 5.78
CA ALA A 72 14.96 9.67 5.55
C ALA A 72 14.94 10.05 4.05
N HIS A 73 15.41 9.17 3.16
CA HIS A 73 15.23 9.39 1.71
C HIS A 73 13.76 9.44 1.32
N SER A 74 12.94 8.49 1.76
CA SER A 74 11.48 8.48 1.51
C SER A 74 10.86 9.82 1.90
N ASP A 75 11.14 10.30 3.11
CA ASP A 75 10.64 11.59 3.58
C ASP A 75 11.08 12.75 2.67
N GLN A 76 12.37 12.84 2.33
CA GLN A 76 12.85 13.93 1.47
C GLN A 76 12.27 13.86 0.05
N ASN A 77 12.14 12.66 -0.50
CA ASN A 77 11.53 12.44 -1.80
C ASN A 77 10.10 12.97 -1.81
N GLU A 78 9.28 12.52 -0.87
CA GLU A 78 7.85 12.81 -0.85
C GLU A 78 7.54 14.26 -0.47
N ILE A 79 8.36 14.87 0.42
CA ILE A 79 8.29 16.32 0.69
C ILE A 79 8.56 17.12 -0.58
N GLN A 80 9.63 16.80 -1.31
CA GLN A 80 10.04 17.58 -2.48
C GLN A 80 9.11 17.38 -3.68
N LEU A 81 8.63 16.15 -3.91
CA LEU A 81 7.62 15.88 -4.95
C LEU A 81 6.29 16.56 -4.64
N SER A 82 5.87 16.58 -3.37
CA SER A 82 4.65 17.27 -2.96
C SER A 82 4.77 18.79 -3.12
N LYS A 83 5.93 19.38 -2.77
CA LYS A 83 6.22 20.80 -3.03
C LYS A 83 6.18 21.11 -4.53
N LEU A 84 6.77 20.26 -5.37
CA LEU A 84 6.74 20.42 -6.82
C LEU A 84 5.31 20.37 -7.37
N ALA A 85 4.49 19.42 -6.90
CA ALA A 85 3.09 19.32 -7.31
C ALA A 85 2.32 20.61 -6.97
N LEU A 86 2.49 21.13 -5.75
CA LEU A 86 1.89 22.39 -5.31
C LEU A 86 2.38 23.60 -6.12
N GLU A 87 3.69 23.70 -6.36
CA GLU A 87 4.31 24.76 -7.19
C GLU A 87 3.71 24.78 -8.59
N LYS A 88 3.48 23.61 -9.18
CA LYS A 88 2.90 23.46 -10.52
C LYS A 88 1.37 23.53 -10.56
N GLY A 89 0.73 23.81 -9.43
CA GLY A 89 -0.68 24.15 -9.38
C GLY A 89 -1.64 22.96 -9.41
N VAL A 90 -1.29 21.81 -8.82
CA VAL A 90 -2.31 20.80 -8.52
C VAL A 90 -3.40 21.40 -7.62
N THR A 91 -4.64 20.93 -7.77
CA THR A 91 -5.81 21.49 -7.07
C THR A 91 -6.65 20.40 -6.43
N GLY A 92 -7.69 20.79 -5.67
CA GLY A 92 -8.60 19.86 -5.00
C GLY A 92 -7.85 18.91 -4.06
N MET A 93 -8.25 17.64 -4.07
CA MET A 93 -7.69 16.65 -3.16
C MET A 93 -6.18 16.42 -3.32
N ALA A 94 -5.64 16.51 -4.55
CA ALA A 94 -4.20 16.36 -4.75
C ALA A 94 -3.40 17.47 -4.04
N LYS A 95 -3.96 18.68 -3.96
CA LYS A 95 -3.38 19.78 -3.18
C LYS A 95 -3.45 19.49 -1.68
N ASP A 96 -4.59 19.02 -1.19
CA ASP A 96 -4.77 18.75 0.23
C ASP A 96 -3.86 17.61 0.71
N HIS A 97 -3.78 16.53 -0.07
CA HIS A 97 -2.87 15.41 0.17
C HIS A 97 -1.40 15.86 0.15
N ALA A 98 -0.99 16.69 -0.82
CA ALA A 98 0.38 17.19 -0.87
C ALA A 98 0.77 18.03 0.37
N ASN A 99 -0.15 18.83 0.90
CA ASN A 99 0.09 19.57 2.14
C ASN A 99 0.21 18.63 3.35
N GLN A 100 -0.61 17.58 3.39
CA GLN A 100 -0.52 16.56 4.43
C GLN A 100 0.82 15.80 4.35
N MET A 101 1.27 15.43 3.14
CA MET A 101 2.57 14.76 2.95
C MET A 101 3.71 15.62 3.48
N ILE A 102 3.75 16.89 3.13
CA ILE A 102 4.80 17.79 3.63
C ILE A 102 4.80 17.84 5.16
N THR A 103 3.63 17.91 5.78
CA THR A 103 3.50 17.99 7.24
C THR A 103 3.96 16.72 7.94
N ASP A 104 3.41 15.58 7.52
CA ASP A 104 3.62 14.30 8.19
C ASP A 104 5.03 13.76 7.97
N HIS A 105 5.60 13.90 6.76
CA HIS A 105 6.97 13.48 6.48
C HIS A 105 8.01 14.39 7.12
N THR A 106 7.75 15.71 7.20
CA THR A 106 8.63 16.62 7.96
C THR A 106 8.67 16.21 9.43
N LYS A 107 7.51 15.82 9.99
CA LYS A 107 7.42 15.30 11.34
C LYS A 107 8.16 13.97 11.51
N SER A 108 7.99 13.02 10.59
CA SER A 108 8.70 11.74 10.57
C SER A 108 10.22 11.95 10.61
N THR A 109 10.75 12.81 9.73
CA THR A 109 12.18 13.15 9.70
C THR A 109 12.65 13.75 11.02
N ALA A 110 11.86 14.63 11.63
CA ALA A 110 12.19 15.24 12.93
C ALA A 110 12.23 14.20 14.06
N ASP A 111 11.31 13.23 14.04
CA ASP A 111 11.24 12.14 15.03
C ASP A 111 12.39 11.12 14.82
N LEU A 112 12.83 10.87 13.57
CA LEU A 112 13.92 9.93 13.24
C LEU A 112 15.32 10.48 13.56
N LYS A 113 15.53 11.78 13.34
CA LYS A 113 16.83 12.45 13.51
C LYS A 113 17.54 12.18 14.85
N PRO A 114 16.90 12.30 16.04
CA PRO A 114 17.57 12.03 17.31
C PRO A 114 17.99 10.55 17.46
N ILE A 115 17.22 9.61 16.90
CA ILE A 115 17.55 8.18 16.92
C ILE A 115 18.81 7.93 16.10
N ALA A 116 18.86 8.47 14.88
CA ALA A 116 20.02 8.38 14.00
C ALA A 116 21.28 8.99 14.62
N GLN A 117 21.15 10.17 15.25
CA GLN A 117 22.25 10.84 15.95
C GLN A 117 22.81 10.00 17.09
N LYS A 118 21.96 9.43 17.95
CA LYS A 118 22.35 8.52 19.04
C LYS A 118 23.13 7.30 18.53
N LYS A 119 22.84 6.88 17.29
CA LYS A 119 23.43 5.71 16.64
C LYS A 119 24.61 6.04 15.72
N GLY A 120 25.00 7.30 15.61
CA GLY A 120 26.09 7.73 14.72
C GLY A 120 25.76 7.58 13.24
N VAL A 121 24.47 7.54 12.87
CA VAL A 121 24.02 7.42 11.48
C VAL A 121 23.75 8.81 10.92
N THR A 122 24.38 9.10 9.77
CA THR A 122 24.12 10.34 9.02
C THR A 122 22.91 10.12 8.12
N LEU A 123 21.88 10.94 8.30
CA LEU A 123 20.69 10.90 7.46
C LEU A 123 20.90 11.75 6.20
N PRO A 124 20.42 11.29 5.03
CA PRO A 124 20.34 12.13 3.85
C PRO A 124 19.46 13.35 4.10
N THR A 125 19.79 14.45 3.44
CA THR A 125 19.07 15.74 3.54
C THR A 125 18.46 16.16 2.20
N ASP A 126 18.51 15.27 1.22
CA ASP A 126 18.05 15.51 -0.14
C ASP A 126 17.49 14.22 -0.74
N MET A 127 16.80 14.35 -1.87
CA MET A 127 16.21 13.24 -2.62
C MET A 127 17.30 12.24 -3.07
N ASP A 128 16.90 10.98 -3.19
CA ASP A 128 17.71 9.99 -3.91
C ASP A 128 17.73 10.26 -5.43
N ALA A 129 18.62 9.57 -6.15
CA ALA A 129 18.81 9.78 -7.59
C ALA A 129 17.60 9.40 -8.44
N GLU A 130 16.84 8.38 -8.03
CA GLU A 130 15.64 7.93 -8.73
C GLU A 130 14.56 9.01 -8.67
N HIS A 131 14.31 9.55 -7.48
CA HIS A 131 13.28 10.57 -7.28
C HIS A 131 13.71 11.94 -7.82
N LYS A 132 15.01 12.24 -7.91
CA LYS A 132 15.50 13.42 -8.66
C LYS A 132 15.13 13.32 -10.14
N THR A 133 15.37 12.17 -10.75
CA THR A 133 14.99 11.91 -12.15
C THR A 133 13.47 12.01 -12.33
N LEU A 134 12.71 11.46 -11.38
CA LEU A 134 11.27 11.58 -11.38
C LEU A 134 10.78 13.04 -11.25
N ALA A 135 11.41 13.84 -10.39
CA ALA A 135 11.07 15.25 -10.24
C ALA A 135 11.30 16.01 -11.56
N GLU A 136 12.37 15.71 -12.30
CA GLU A 136 12.60 16.26 -13.64
C GLU A 136 11.49 15.87 -14.62
N GLN A 137 11.06 14.60 -14.61
CA GLN A 137 9.93 14.16 -15.41
C GLN A 137 8.65 14.90 -15.04
N MET A 138 8.33 15.00 -13.76
CA MET A 138 7.14 15.72 -13.26
C MET A 138 7.17 17.21 -13.60
N ARG A 139 8.36 17.84 -13.67
CA ARG A 139 8.50 19.24 -14.12
C ARG A 139 8.01 19.46 -15.54
N SER A 140 8.09 18.44 -16.41
CA SER A 140 7.59 18.51 -17.79
C SER A 140 6.06 18.32 -17.90
N LEU A 141 5.41 17.78 -16.87
CA LEU A 141 3.98 17.52 -16.86
C LEU A 141 3.18 18.74 -16.40
N SER A 142 1.86 18.74 -16.63
CA SER A 142 0.94 19.75 -16.10
C SER A 142 -0.47 19.20 -15.99
N GLY A 143 -1.35 19.92 -15.29
CA GLY A 143 -2.76 19.56 -15.17
C GLY A 143 -2.97 18.12 -14.69
N LYS A 144 -3.85 17.38 -15.39
CA LYS A 144 -4.22 16.02 -15.00
C LYS A 144 -3.10 15.00 -15.14
N ASP A 145 -2.16 15.19 -16.07
CA ASP A 145 -1.02 14.28 -16.20
C ASP A 145 -0.07 14.39 -15.00
N LEU A 146 0.17 15.61 -14.53
CA LEU A 146 0.96 15.85 -13.32
C LEU A 146 0.25 15.27 -12.09
N GLU A 147 -1.05 15.56 -11.94
CA GLU A 147 -1.86 15.06 -10.82
C GLU A 147 -1.83 13.54 -10.77
N LYS A 148 -2.09 12.86 -11.90
CA LYS A 148 -2.04 11.41 -11.99
C LYS A 148 -0.66 10.86 -11.65
N LYS A 149 0.41 11.43 -12.23
CA LYS A 149 1.78 10.97 -11.98
C LYS A 149 2.16 11.11 -10.50
N TYR A 150 1.77 12.21 -9.86
CA TYR A 150 1.97 12.42 -8.43
C TYR A 150 1.23 11.37 -7.61
N MET A 151 -0.07 11.19 -7.83
CA MET A 151 -0.90 10.25 -7.07
C MET A 151 -0.42 8.80 -7.21
N ASP A 152 -0.11 8.38 -8.44
CA ASP A 152 0.39 7.03 -8.72
C ASP A 152 1.74 6.78 -8.03
N GLN A 153 2.64 7.77 -8.04
CA GLN A 153 3.92 7.64 -7.34
C GLN A 153 3.71 7.51 -5.83
N MET A 154 2.84 8.34 -5.23
CA MET A 154 2.59 8.27 -3.79
C MET A 154 2.04 6.90 -3.39
N VAL A 155 1.18 6.26 -4.20
CA VAL A 155 0.76 4.86 -3.96
C VAL A 155 1.96 3.91 -3.93
N LEU A 156 2.86 4.01 -4.92
CA LEU A 156 4.02 3.13 -5.04
C LEU A 156 4.97 3.29 -3.85
N ASP A 157 5.32 4.52 -3.51
CA ASP A 157 6.28 4.83 -2.44
C ASP A 157 5.74 4.39 -1.08
N HIS A 158 4.50 4.73 -0.76
CA HIS A 158 3.88 4.35 0.51
C HIS A 158 3.69 2.84 0.64
N GLN A 159 3.38 2.16 -0.46
CA GLN A 159 3.29 0.70 -0.48
C GLN A 159 4.64 0.04 -0.16
N LYS A 160 5.72 0.51 -0.81
CA LYS A 160 7.09 0.03 -0.57
C LYS A 160 7.53 0.31 0.86
N THR A 161 7.26 1.52 1.36
CA THR A 161 7.64 1.94 2.71
C THR A 161 6.87 1.17 3.78
N ALA A 162 5.56 0.93 3.60
CA ALA A 162 4.77 0.11 4.52
C ALA A 162 5.33 -1.32 4.61
N ASN A 163 5.63 -1.96 3.48
CA ASN A 163 6.20 -3.31 3.47
C ASN A 163 7.58 -3.34 4.14
N THR A 164 8.41 -2.34 3.86
CA THR A 164 9.75 -2.20 4.47
C THR A 164 9.66 -2.02 5.99
N MET A 165 8.74 -1.17 6.47
CA MET A 165 8.53 -0.94 7.89
C MET A 165 8.02 -2.18 8.61
N VAL A 166 7.04 -2.90 8.05
CA VAL A 166 6.55 -4.17 8.61
C VAL A 166 7.68 -5.18 8.73
N ALA A 167 8.46 -5.35 7.66
CA ALA A 167 9.58 -6.27 7.67
C ALA A 167 10.64 -5.85 8.70
N HIS A 168 11.04 -4.58 8.71
CA HIS A 168 12.09 -4.08 9.59
C HIS A 168 11.69 -4.07 11.06
N GLN A 169 10.40 -3.85 11.38
CA GLN A 169 9.84 -3.97 12.73
C GLN A 169 10.11 -5.35 13.35
N THR A 170 10.09 -6.40 12.53
CA THR A 170 10.34 -7.78 12.99
C THR A 170 11.83 -8.13 13.09
N MET A 171 12.68 -7.41 12.36
CA MET A 171 14.12 -7.64 12.33
C MET A 171 14.86 -6.85 13.42
N THR A 172 14.53 -5.56 13.57
CA THR A 172 15.26 -4.67 14.48
C THR A 172 15.03 -5.05 15.94
N GLN A 173 16.12 -5.08 16.71
CA GLN A 173 16.09 -5.28 18.16
C GLN A 173 16.20 -3.95 18.91
N ASP A 174 16.30 -2.83 18.21
CA ASP A 174 16.43 -1.52 18.83
C ASP A 174 15.09 -0.94 19.24
N ALA A 175 14.91 -0.71 20.54
CA ALA A 175 13.64 -0.23 21.09
C ALA A 175 13.22 1.16 20.55
N ASP A 176 14.17 2.06 20.26
CA ASP A 176 13.86 3.39 19.73
C ASP A 176 13.34 3.27 18.29
N LEU A 177 13.94 2.41 17.47
CA LEU A 177 13.47 2.12 16.11
C LEU A 177 12.14 1.38 16.09
N GLN A 178 11.94 0.40 16.97
CA GLN A 178 10.64 -0.27 17.11
C GLN A 178 9.53 0.74 17.46
N ALA A 179 9.80 1.68 18.38
CA ALA A 179 8.86 2.73 18.73
C ALA A 179 8.61 3.70 17.58
N PHE A 180 9.66 4.09 16.84
CA PHE A 180 9.54 4.93 15.66
C PHE A 180 8.67 4.28 14.58
N ILE A 181 8.92 3.01 14.24
CA ILE A 181 8.15 2.29 13.23
C ILE A 181 6.71 2.09 13.69
N GLY A 182 6.49 1.68 14.94
CA GLY A 182 5.15 1.51 15.50
C GLY A 182 4.30 2.79 15.47
N LYS A 183 4.92 3.96 15.56
CA LYS A 183 4.24 5.26 15.44
C LYS A 183 4.01 5.68 13.98
N THR A 184 4.95 5.37 13.09
CA THR A 184 4.99 5.90 11.72
C THR A 184 4.22 5.02 10.74
N LEU A 185 4.27 3.69 10.91
CA LEU A 185 3.60 2.75 10.02
C LEU A 185 2.08 3.01 9.85
N PRO A 186 1.30 3.30 10.91
CA PRO A 186 -0.13 3.61 10.74
C PRO A 186 -0.37 4.87 9.89
N VAL A 187 0.53 5.86 9.95
CA VAL A 187 0.45 7.07 9.13
C VAL A 187 0.70 6.73 7.66
N VAL A 188 1.76 5.96 7.37
CA VAL A 188 2.07 5.49 6.01
C VAL A 188 0.92 4.66 5.42
N GLN A 189 0.30 3.78 6.22
CA GLN A 189 -0.86 3.02 5.79
C GLN A 189 -2.08 3.90 5.52
N SER A 190 -2.32 4.92 6.36
CA SER A 190 -3.38 5.90 6.15
C SER A 190 -3.19 6.66 4.84
N HIS A 191 -1.95 7.12 4.56
CA HIS A 191 -1.63 7.79 3.31
C HIS A 191 -1.79 6.86 2.10
N LEU A 192 -1.35 5.61 2.20
CA LEU A 192 -1.57 4.62 1.13
C LEU A 192 -3.05 4.44 0.81
N THR A 193 -3.91 4.34 1.82
CA THR A 193 -5.37 4.28 1.64
C THR A 193 -5.89 5.57 0.99
N MET A 194 -5.42 6.72 1.46
CA MET A 194 -5.77 8.04 0.94
C MET A 194 -5.45 8.15 -0.56
N PHE A 195 -4.30 7.68 -1.03
CA PHE A 195 -3.95 7.71 -2.44
C PHE A 195 -4.64 6.61 -3.28
N LYS A 196 -4.76 5.38 -2.77
CA LYS A 196 -5.40 4.25 -3.49
C LYS A 196 -6.87 4.50 -3.81
N GLN A 197 -7.61 5.20 -2.95
CA GLN A 197 -9.00 5.57 -3.22
C GLN A 197 -9.17 6.43 -4.49
N HIS A 198 -8.08 6.99 -5.01
CA HIS A 198 -8.11 8.01 -6.05
C HIS A 198 -7.35 7.65 -7.33
N SER A 199 -6.45 6.66 -7.31
CA SER A 199 -5.75 6.17 -8.52
C SER A 199 -6.66 5.47 -9.55
N GLY A 200 -7.95 5.29 -9.24
CA GLY A 200 -8.95 4.63 -10.11
C GLY A 200 -10.05 5.55 -10.69
N MET A 201 -9.97 6.87 -10.49
CA MET A 201 -10.87 7.87 -11.09
C MET A 201 -10.18 8.62 -12.24
#